data_AF-A0AAW7A4N2-F1
#
_entry.id   AF-A0AAW7A4N2-F1
#
_cell.length_a   1.000
_cell.length_b   1.000
_cell.length_c   1.000
_cell.angle_alpha   90.00
_cell.angle_beta   90.00
_cell.angle_gamma   90.00
#
_symmetry.space_group_name_H-M   'P 1'
#
loop_
_entity.id
_entity.type
_entity.pdbx_description
1 polymer ?
#
loop_
_entity_poly.entity_id
_entity_poly.type
_entity_poly.pdbx_seq_one_letter_code
_entity_poly.pdbx_strand_id
1 'polypeptide(L)'
;MEKIGYCEIKGFKLSRKSKKAVSDIRSIMKQGNLFTSAVSTVPLFQIFASPSVTSSPFEMGITITEYDWEMFGRAMTSSTRIVRGEIFKIAYRQEIFTNGNEQKFWRCVSEASK
;
A
#
# COMPACT_ATOMS: atom_id res chain seq x y z
N MET A 1 -12.42 -1.49 14.63
CA MET A 1 -11.79 -1.71 13.32
C MET A 1 -12.93 -1.86 12.32
N GLU A 2 -13.38 -0.75 11.72
CA GLU A 2 -14.37 -0.82 10.66
C GLU A 2 -13.82 -1.71 9.54
N LYS A 3 -14.67 -2.62 9.08
CA LYS A 3 -14.29 -3.71 8.19
C LYS A 3 -13.53 -3.15 6.99
N ILE A 4 -12.39 -3.78 6.70
CA ILE A 4 -11.61 -3.64 5.45
C ILE A 4 -12.45 -4.07 4.20
N GLY A 5 -13.77 -4.23 4.33
CA GLY A 5 -14.70 -4.71 3.31
C GLY A 5 -15.14 -3.69 2.26
N TYR A 6 -14.36 -2.64 2.01
CA TYR A 6 -14.67 -1.63 0.99
C TYR A 6 -13.46 -1.17 0.16
N CYS A 7 -12.35 -1.91 0.21
CA CYS A 7 -11.13 -1.58 -0.51
C CYS A 7 -10.94 -2.42 -1.78
N GLU A 8 -12.03 -2.83 -2.44
CA GLU A 8 -11.93 -3.39 -3.79
C GLU A 8 -11.59 -2.25 -4.77
N ILE A 9 -10.42 -2.33 -5.38
CA ILE A 9 -9.95 -1.31 -6.32
C ILE A 9 -9.65 -1.99 -7.65
N LYS A 10 -10.35 -1.54 -8.70
CA LYS A 10 -10.21 -2.02 -10.06
C LYS A 10 -9.51 -0.97 -10.91
N GLY A 11 -8.46 -1.39 -11.63
CA GLY A 11 -7.86 -0.70 -12.77
C GLY A 11 -7.64 0.80 -12.59
N PHE A 12 -6.55 1.19 -11.92
CA PHE A 12 -6.12 2.59 -11.85
C PHE A 12 -4.62 2.71 -12.06
N LYS A 13 -4.17 3.90 -12.48
CA LYS A 13 -2.75 4.21 -12.67
C LYS A 13 -2.29 5.20 -11.60
N LEU A 14 -1.12 4.94 -11.03
CA LEU A 14 -0.48 5.87 -10.11
C LEU A 14 0.12 7.06 -10.87
N SER A 15 -0.17 8.25 -10.37
CA SER A 15 0.51 9.49 -10.70
C SER A 15 2.01 9.41 -10.39
N ARG A 16 2.81 10.28 -11.01
CA ARG A 16 4.26 10.35 -10.72
C ARG A 16 4.55 10.57 -9.23
N LYS A 17 3.73 11.37 -8.55
CA LYS A 17 3.85 11.63 -7.11
C LYS A 17 3.60 10.37 -6.29
N SER A 18 2.58 9.60 -6.65
CA SER A 18 2.25 8.36 -5.97
C SER A 18 3.24 7.24 -6.26
N LYS A 19 3.82 7.17 -7.47
CA LYS A 19 4.94 6.26 -7.76
C LYS A 19 6.14 6.54 -6.85
N LYS A 20 6.45 7.82 -6.58
CA LYS A 20 7.47 8.20 -5.58
C LYS A 20 7.07 7.77 -4.16
N ALA A 21 5.82 8.00 -3.75
CA ALA A 21 5.32 7.60 -2.44
C ALA A 21 5.42 6.08 -2.21
N VAL A 22 5.13 5.26 -3.23
CA VAL A 22 5.35 3.81 -3.20
C VAL A 22 6.82 3.46 -2.95
N SER A 23 7.75 4.14 -3.62
CA SER A 23 9.19 3.95 -3.40
C SER A 23 9.63 4.36 -2.00
N ASP A 24 9.05 5.43 -1.45
CA ASP A 24 9.37 5.91 -0.10
C ASP A 24 8.86 4.91 0.96
N ILE A 25 7.63 4.40 0.81
CA ILE A 25 7.05 3.33 1.67
C ILE A 25 7.86 2.05 1.57
N ARG A 26 8.27 1.63 0.37
CA ARG A 26 9.16 0.47 0.19
C ARG A 26 10.43 0.58 1.04
N SER A 27 11.06 1.74 1.05
CA SER A 27 12.29 1.97 1.83
C SER A 27 12.02 1.76 3.32
N ILE A 28 10.91 2.29 3.83
CA ILE A 28 10.47 2.12 5.22
C ILE A 28 10.17 0.64 5.52
N MET A 29 9.44 -0.05 4.64
CA MET A 29 9.13 -1.47 4.81
C MET A 29 10.39 -2.34 4.83
N LYS A 30 11.40 -2.01 4.01
CA LYS A 30 12.69 -2.70 4.01
C LYS A 30 13.45 -2.48 5.32
N GLN A 31 13.48 -1.25 5.82
CA GLN A 31 14.14 -0.91 7.09
C GLN A 31 13.43 -1.54 8.29
N GLY A 32 12.08 -1.61 8.26
CA GLY A 32 11.25 -2.23 9.27
C GLY A 32 11.15 -3.76 9.17
N ASN A 33 11.90 -4.38 8.25
CA ASN A 33 11.88 -5.81 7.98
C ASN A 33 10.46 -6.38 7.71
N LEU A 34 9.59 -5.60 7.07
CA LEU A 34 8.19 -6.02 6.83
C LEU A 34 8.06 -7.05 5.71
N PHE A 35 9.03 -7.11 4.78
CA PHE A 35 9.00 -8.07 3.68
C PHE A 35 9.29 -9.50 4.14
N THR A 36 9.95 -9.72 5.28
CA THR A 36 10.12 -11.07 5.85
C THR A 36 8.87 -11.59 6.53
N SER A 37 8.01 -10.67 7.02
CA SER A 37 6.73 -10.98 7.65
C SER A 37 5.58 -11.13 6.65
N ALA A 38 5.79 -10.65 5.43
CA ALA A 38 4.79 -10.65 4.36
C ALA A 38 4.85 -11.95 3.56
N VAL A 39 3.68 -12.54 3.30
CA VAL A 39 3.58 -13.64 2.33
C VAL A 39 3.80 -13.05 0.94
N SER A 40 4.88 -13.45 0.27
CA SER A 40 5.36 -12.90 -1.02
C SER A 40 4.38 -13.00 -2.20
N THR A 41 3.25 -13.68 -1.99
CA THR A 41 2.21 -13.93 -3.01
C THR A 41 1.12 -12.86 -3.06
N VAL A 42 1.07 -11.91 -2.13
CA VAL A 42 0.00 -10.90 -2.08
C VAL A 42 0.27 -9.74 -3.06
N PRO A 43 -0.60 -9.49 -4.05
CA PRO A 43 -0.49 -8.37 -5.00
C PRO A 43 -0.16 -7.01 -4.38
N LEU A 44 -0.75 -6.70 -3.23
CA LEU A 44 -0.49 -5.44 -2.52
C LEU A 44 0.96 -5.33 -1.99
N PHE A 45 1.61 -6.45 -1.66
CA PHE A 45 3.03 -6.43 -1.32
C PHE A 45 3.90 -6.31 -2.56
N GLN A 46 3.51 -6.91 -3.69
CA GLN A 46 4.25 -6.79 -4.96
C GLN A 46 4.32 -5.35 -5.44
N ILE A 47 3.27 -4.57 -5.18
CA ILE A 47 3.19 -3.13 -5.37
C ILE A 47 4.38 -2.41 -4.70
N PHE A 48 4.69 -2.73 -3.43
CA PHE A 48 5.79 -2.10 -2.69
C PHE A 48 7.13 -2.84 -2.88
N ALA A 49 7.11 -4.13 -3.20
CA ALA A 49 8.30 -4.99 -3.33
C ALA A 49 8.95 -4.94 -4.73
N SER A 50 8.24 -4.53 -5.79
CA SER A 50 8.80 -4.48 -7.14
C SER A 50 9.70 -3.27 -7.36
N PRO A 51 10.99 -3.45 -7.76
CA PRO A 51 11.95 -2.35 -7.93
C PRO A 51 11.60 -1.41 -9.09
N SER A 52 10.71 -1.84 -9.98
CA SER A 52 10.26 -1.08 -11.13
C SER A 52 8.75 -0.82 -11.02
N VAL A 53 8.39 0.44 -10.80
CA VAL A 53 7.00 0.92 -10.94
C VAL A 53 6.57 0.98 -12.41
N THR A 54 7.51 0.78 -13.34
CA THR A 54 7.32 0.82 -14.80
C THR A 54 7.06 -0.56 -15.43
N SER A 55 7.41 -1.64 -14.75
CA SER A 55 7.10 -3.04 -15.12
C SER A 55 6.12 -3.68 -14.12
N SER A 56 5.55 -2.84 -13.25
CA SER A 56 4.77 -3.28 -12.12
C SER A 56 3.39 -3.78 -12.59
N PRO A 57 2.83 -4.77 -11.90
CA PRO A 57 1.40 -5.06 -11.94
C PRO A 57 0.46 -3.83 -11.88
N PHE A 58 0.93 -2.67 -11.39
CA PHE A 58 0.27 -1.36 -11.50
C PHE A 58 -0.07 -0.88 -12.91
N GLU A 59 0.66 -1.29 -13.95
CA GLU A 59 0.30 -1.01 -15.36
C GLU A 59 -0.62 -2.11 -15.92
N MET A 60 -0.71 -3.28 -15.27
CA MET A 60 -1.47 -4.46 -15.72
C MET A 60 -2.90 -4.54 -15.18
N GLY A 61 -3.32 -3.60 -14.32
CA GLY A 61 -4.69 -3.57 -13.80
C GLY A 61 -4.98 -4.66 -12.77
N ILE A 62 -4.09 -4.86 -11.78
CA ILE A 62 -4.43 -5.78 -10.68
C ILE A 62 -5.70 -5.30 -9.98
N THR A 63 -6.61 -6.24 -9.75
CA THR A 63 -7.66 -6.09 -8.76
C THR A 63 -7.06 -6.34 -7.39
N ILE A 64 -7.06 -5.33 -6.53
CA ILE A 64 -6.70 -5.51 -5.12
C ILE A 64 -7.98 -5.95 -4.40
N THR A 65 -7.93 -7.14 -3.82
CA THR A 65 -9.05 -7.78 -3.13
C THR A 65 -9.03 -7.46 -1.64
N GLU A 66 -10.14 -7.73 -0.95
CA GLU A 66 -10.22 -7.56 0.51
C GLU A 66 -9.15 -8.38 1.27
N TYR A 67 -8.83 -9.58 0.78
CA TYR A 67 -7.81 -10.45 1.36
C TYR A 67 -6.42 -9.81 1.37
N ASP A 68 -6.08 -9.05 0.33
CA ASP A 68 -4.80 -8.35 0.21
C ASP A 68 -4.64 -7.30 1.32
N TRP A 69 -5.74 -6.61 1.61
CA TRP A 69 -5.76 -5.59 2.66
C TRP A 69 -5.77 -6.18 4.07
N GLU A 70 -6.41 -7.33 4.27
CA GLU A 70 -6.34 -8.05 5.55
C GLU A 70 -4.89 -8.48 5.86
N MET A 71 -4.20 -9.06 4.88
CA MET A 71 -2.77 -9.40 4.97
C MET A 71 -1.90 -8.19 5.29
N PHE A 72 -2.12 -7.08 4.58
CA PHE A 72 -1.36 -5.86 4.81
C PHE A 72 -1.63 -5.25 6.20
N GLY A 73 -2.89 -5.23 6.66
CA GLY A 73 -3.24 -4.81 8.00
C GLY A 73 -2.60 -5.67 9.09
N ARG A 74 -2.52 -6.99 8.89
CA ARG A 74 -1.78 -7.89 9.80
C ARG A 74 -0.28 -7.55 9.84
N ALA A 75 0.33 -7.26 8.70
CA ALA A 75 1.74 -6.84 8.67
C ALA A 75 1.94 -5.50 9.39
N MET A 76 1.05 -4.51 9.18
CA MET A 76 1.14 -3.22 9.86
C MET A 76 0.94 -3.33 11.37
N THR A 77 0.03 -4.17 11.84
CA THR A 77 -0.16 -4.43 13.27
C THR A 77 1.03 -5.15 13.90
N SER A 78 1.71 -6.03 13.17
CA SER A 78 2.96 -6.67 13.60
C SER A 78 4.18 -5.74 13.59
N SER A 79 4.09 -4.61 12.89
CA SER A 79 5.16 -3.63 12.74
C SER A 79 5.28 -2.71 13.96
N THR A 80 6.45 -2.07 14.12
CA THR A 80 6.64 -1.08 15.17
C THR A 80 5.76 0.15 14.93
N ARG A 81 5.35 0.82 16.01
CA ARG A 81 4.54 2.05 15.94
C ARG A 81 5.18 3.14 15.06
N ILE A 82 6.51 3.20 15.05
CA ILE A 82 7.27 4.14 14.23
C ILE A 82 7.12 3.82 12.75
N VAL A 83 7.31 2.55 12.37
CA VAL A 83 7.21 2.09 10.98
C VAL A 83 5.81 2.35 10.41
N ARG A 84 4.75 1.90 11.10
CA ARG A 84 3.37 2.16 10.63
C ARG A 84 3.02 3.64 10.62
N GLY A 85 3.54 4.43 11.57
CA GLY A 85 3.34 5.88 11.62
C GLY A 85 3.94 6.63 10.43
N GLU A 86 5.12 6.23 9.97
CA GLU A 86 5.74 6.82 8.77
C GLU A 86 4.99 6.44 7.49
N ILE A 87 4.55 5.18 7.38
CA ILE A 87 3.73 4.73 6.24
C ILE A 87 2.39 5.48 6.20
N PHE A 88 1.72 5.63 7.35
CA PHE A 88 0.49 6.41 7.49
C PHE A 88 0.66 7.84 6.99
N LYS A 89 1.72 8.55 7.41
CA LYS A 89 1.95 9.95 6.99
C LYS A 89 2.08 10.10 5.48
N ILE A 90 2.78 9.17 4.84
CA ILE A 90 2.97 9.19 3.37
C ILE A 90 1.63 8.89 2.69
N ALA A 91 0.93 7.85 3.14
CA ALA A 91 -0.34 7.42 2.56
C ALA A 91 -1.42 8.50 2.71
N TYR A 92 -1.58 9.06 3.92
CA TYR A 92 -2.55 10.11 4.20
C TYR A 92 -2.32 11.39 3.37
N ARG A 93 -1.04 11.75 3.14
CA ARG A 93 -0.71 12.84 2.22
C ARG A 93 -1.22 12.55 0.81
N GLN A 94 -0.98 11.33 0.31
CA GLN A 94 -1.43 10.98 -1.04
C GLN A 94 -2.96 10.90 -1.12
N GLU A 95 -3.64 10.43 -0.07
CA GLU A 95 -5.09 10.44 0.03
C GLU A 95 -5.67 11.86 -0.13
N ILE A 96 -5.06 12.87 0.49
CA ILE A 96 -5.50 14.27 0.37
C ILE A 96 -5.31 14.83 -1.04
N PHE A 97 -4.21 14.47 -1.72
CA PHE A 97 -3.77 15.12 -2.95
C PHE A 97 -4.05 14.34 -4.25
N THR A 98 -4.61 13.14 -4.16
CA THR A 98 -4.99 12.31 -5.31
C THR A 98 -6.51 12.23 -5.44
N ASN A 99 -7.02 11.69 -6.54
CA ASN A 99 -8.45 11.62 -6.81
C ASN A 99 -8.86 10.23 -7.34
N GLY A 100 -10.15 9.93 -7.29
CA GLY A 100 -10.72 8.71 -7.86
C GLY A 100 -10.18 7.43 -7.21
N ASN A 101 -9.82 6.43 -8.04
CA ASN A 101 -9.33 5.14 -7.54
C ASN A 101 -7.94 5.22 -6.90
N GLU A 102 -7.12 6.21 -7.29
CA GLU A 102 -5.83 6.45 -6.65
C GLU A 102 -6.00 6.95 -5.21
N GLN A 103 -6.94 7.87 -4.99
CA GLN A 103 -7.29 8.32 -3.65
C GLN A 103 -7.82 7.18 -2.78
N LYS A 104 -8.71 6.35 -3.33
CA LYS A 104 -9.22 5.16 -2.61
C LYS A 104 -8.09 4.22 -2.19
N PHE A 105 -7.12 3.99 -3.08
CA PHE A 105 -5.94 3.20 -2.76
C PHE A 105 -5.19 3.78 -1.58
N TRP A 106 -4.89 5.08 -1.61
CA TRP A 106 -4.16 5.73 -0.55
C TRP A 106 -4.91 5.77 0.78
N ARG A 107 -6.23 5.91 0.75
CA ARG A 107 -7.10 5.78 1.93
C ARG A 107 -7.03 4.38 2.55
N CYS A 108 -7.03 3.34 1.73
CA CYS A 108 -6.93 1.97 2.23
C CYS A 108 -5.55 1.70 2.86
N VAL A 109 -4.47 2.24 2.27
CA VAL A 109 -3.13 2.15 2.85
C VAL A 109 -3.04 2.95 4.16
N SER A 110 -3.62 4.16 4.23
CA SER A 110 -3.58 5.00 5.43
C SER A 110 -4.34 4.34 6.58
N GLU A 111 -5.57 3.87 6.35
CA GLU A 111 -6.38 3.19 7.37
C GLU A 111 -5.73 1.90 7.88
N ALA A 112 -5.12 1.10 6.99
CA ALA A 112 -4.43 -0.11 7.41
C ALA A 112 -3.13 0.15 8.21
N SER A 113 -2.59 1.37 8.15
CA SER A 113 -1.35 1.78 8.81
C SER A 113 -1.56 2.56 10.12
N LYS A 114 -2.81 2.79 10.51
CA LYS A 114 -3.22 3.55 11.70
C LYS A 114 -3.02 2.73 12.98
#